data_AF-A0A0F7PC65-F1
#
_entry.id   AF-A0A0F7PC65-F1
#
_cell.length_a   1.000
_cell.length_b   1.000
_cell.length_c   1.000
_cell.angle_alpha   90.00
_cell.angle_beta   90.00
_cell.angle_gamma   90.00
#
_symmetry.space_group_name_H-M   'P 1'
#
loop_
_entity.id
_entity.type
_entity.pdbx_description
1 polymer ?
#
loop_
_entity_poly.entity_id
_entity_poly.type
_entity_poly.pdbx_seq_one_letter_code
_entity_poly.pdbx_strand_id
1 'polypeptide(L)'
;MATLQAATTSTGAIVSDPQAVRHLCEKHCFGTLNWEVGEDGELTIWGYDSFEVYEARDDGLPDYEGGIVTHEFLRQLAEYIDGDQELDIQTAGYTKCRFPVLATRYVIRDGEVLHADLSGTDPIDE
;
A
#
# COMPACT_ATOMS: atom_id res chain seq x y z
N MET A 1 24.27 -2.29 7.28
CA MET A 1 22.83 -2.56 7.01
C MET A 1 22.72 -3.07 5.59
N ALA A 2 21.97 -4.15 5.40
CA ALA A 2 21.62 -4.59 4.05
C ALA A 2 20.33 -3.85 3.66
N THR A 3 20.37 -3.12 2.55
CA THR A 3 19.22 -2.36 2.02
C THR A 3 18.26 -3.33 1.35
N LEU A 4 16.99 -3.31 1.76
CA LEU A 4 15.91 -3.99 1.05
C LEU A 4 15.77 -3.35 -0.34
N GLN A 5 15.73 -4.18 -1.38
CA GLN A 5 15.41 -3.76 -2.73
C GLN A 5 14.04 -4.31 -3.06
N ALA A 6 13.03 -3.45 -3.13
CA ALA A 6 11.66 -3.83 -3.41
C ALA A 6 11.07 -2.96 -4.51
N ALA A 7 10.02 -3.47 -5.14
CA ALA A 7 9.15 -2.72 -6.03
C ALA A 7 7.71 -2.96 -5.59
N THR A 8 6.93 -1.88 -5.61
CA THR A 8 5.50 -1.90 -5.31
C THR A 8 4.74 -1.37 -6.52
N THR A 9 3.60 -1.98 -6.83
CA THR A 9 2.64 -1.53 -7.83
C THR A 9 1.24 -1.84 -7.34
N SER A 10 0.26 -1.02 -7.73
CA SER A 10 -1.16 -1.32 -7.55
C SER A 10 -1.86 -1.62 -8.89
N THR A 11 -3.00 -2.30 -8.84
CA THR A 11 -4.05 -2.09 -9.84
C THR A 11 -4.56 -0.66 -9.70
N GLY A 12 -5.02 -0.05 -10.80
CA GLY A 12 -5.79 1.18 -10.68
C GLY A 12 -7.18 0.86 -10.15
N ALA A 13 -7.73 1.74 -9.31
CA ALA A 13 -9.10 1.60 -8.80
C ALA A 13 -9.81 2.95 -8.79
N ILE A 14 -11.05 2.99 -9.31
CA ILE A 14 -11.88 4.19 -9.24
C ILE A 14 -12.30 4.44 -7.79
N VAL A 15 -12.12 5.68 -7.34
CA VAL A 15 -12.54 6.12 -6.01
C VAL A 15 -13.78 7.01 -6.08
N SER A 16 -14.65 6.87 -5.09
CA SER A 16 -15.93 7.59 -5.01
C SER A 16 -15.77 9.09 -4.71
N ASP A 17 -14.70 9.47 -4.01
CA ASP A 17 -14.33 10.87 -3.73
C ASP A 17 -12.82 11.11 -3.96
N PRO A 18 -12.42 11.51 -5.19
CA PRO A 18 -11.03 11.78 -5.52
C PRO A 18 -10.35 12.84 -4.64
N GLN A 19 -11.08 13.83 -4.14
CA GLN A 19 -10.49 14.89 -3.31
C GLN A 19 -10.25 14.40 -1.87
N ALA A 20 -11.19 13.64 -1.31
CA ALA A 20 -11.00 13.02 -0.01
C ALA A 20 -9.84 12.02 -0.02
N VAL A 21 -9.71 11.21 -1.07
CA VAL A 21 -8.58 10.27 -1.22
C VAL A 21 -7.25 11.01 -1.35
N ARG A 22 -7.18 12.10 -2.14
CA ARG A 22 -5.96 12.93 -2.20
C ARG A 22 -5.58 13.46 -0.83
N HIS A 23 -6.54 14.01 -0.09
CA HIS A 23 -6.29 14.52 1.26
C HIS A 23 -5.84 13.41 2.22
N LEU A 24 -6.45 12.23 2.13
CA LEU A 24 -6.05 11.06 2.90
C LEU A 24 -4.61 10.66 2.59
N CYS A 25 -4.22 10.58 1.31
CA CYS A 25 -2.86 10.25 0.90
C CYS A 25 -1.85 11.34 1.30
N GLU A 26 -2.21 12.63 1.24
CA GLU A 26 -1.35 13.75 1.66
C GLU A 26 -1.07 13.76 3.18
N LYS A 27 -2.02 13.29 3.99
CA LYS A 27 -1.85 13.15 5.45
C LYS A 27 -0.87 12.02 5.81
N HIS A 28 -0.56 11.14 4.87
CA HIS A 28 0.30 9.98 5.09
C HIS A 28 1.59 10.08 4.27
N CYS A 29 2.63 9.38 4.72
CA CYS A 29 3.90 9.28 4.02
C CYS A 29 4.11 7.85 3.53
N PHE A 30 4.36 7.68 2.23
CA PHE A 30 4.58 6.40 1.56
C PHE A 30 6.07 6.13 1.31
N GLY A 31 6.94 6.81 2.07
CA GLY A 31 8.38 6.76 1.90
C GLY A 31 8.78 7.26 0.51
N THR A 32 9.31 6.36 -0.33
CA THR A 32 9.73 6.67 -1.71
C THR A 32 8.74 6.22 -2.78
N LEU A 33 7.59 5.66 -2.39
CA LEU A 33 6.53 5.31 -3.32
C LEU A 33 5.78 6.56 -3.79
N ASN A 34 5.35 6.52 -5.03
CA ASN A 34 4.49 7.51 -5.64
C ASN A 34 3.05 7.02 -5.56
N TRP A 35 2.13 7.98 -5.53
CA TRP A 35 0.71 7.73 -5.69
C TRP A 35 0.11 8.86 -6.51
N GLU A 36 -0.96 8.57 -7.21
CA GLU A 36 -1.71 9.55 -7.99
C GLU A 36 -3.18 9.19 -8.00
N VAL A 37 -4.04 10.21 -7.91
CA VAL A 37 -5.46 10.09 -8.25
C VAL A 37 -5.67 10.84 -9.56
N GLY A 38 -5.88 10.08 -10.64
CA GLY A 38 -6.01 10.58 -12.00
C GLY A 38 -7.21 11.52 -12.21
N GLU A 39 -7.31 12.09 -13.41
CA GLU A 39 -8.43 12.97 -13.78
C GLU A 39 -9.78 12.23 -13.83
N ASP A 40 -9.74 10.92 -14.09
CA ASP A 40 -10.87 10.00 -14.09
C ASP A 40 -11.22 9.47 -12.69
N GLY A 41 -10.45 9.87 -11.65
CA GLY A 41 -10.62 9.39 -10.29
C GLY A 41 -9.99 8.03 -10.02
N GLU A 42 -9.12 7.53 -10.90
CA GLU A 42 -8.39 6.30 -10.65
C GLU A 42 -7.21 6.53 -9.69
N LEU A 43 -7.17 5.83 -8.57
CA LEU A 43 -6.03 5.80 -7.65
C LEU A 43 -5.01 4.74 -8.11
N THR A 44 -3.75 5.14 -8.23
CA THR A 44 -2.62 4.25 -8.50
C THR A 44 -1.46 4.50 -7.53
N ILE A 45 -0.73 3.44 -7.16
CA ILE A 45 0.42 3.48 -6.25
C ILE A 45 1.57 2.68 -6.86
N TRP A 46 2.78 3.25 -6.93
CA TRP A 46 3.93 2.56 -7.50
C TRP A 46 5.28 3.11 -7.04
N GLY A 47 6.33 2.29 -7.10
CA GLY A 47 7.69 2.76 -6.85
C GLY A 47 8.65 1.66 -6.48
N TYR A 48 9.86 2.06 -6.08
CA TYR A 48 10.95 1.15 -5.71
C TYR A 48 11.15 1.11 -4.19
N ASP A 49 10.11 0.69 -3.48
CA ASP A 49 10.13 0.48 -2.04
C ASP A 49 9.13 -0.60 -1.62
N SER A 50 9.19 -1.00 -0.35
CA SER A 50 8.10 -1.77 0.28
C SER A 50 6.90 -0.88 0.56
N PHE A 51 5.69 -1.46 0.48
CA PHE A 51 4.47 -0.74 0.84
C PHE A 51 4.32 -0.60 2.36
N GLU A 52 4.92 0.45 2.91
CA GLU A 52 4.79 0.85 4.30
C GLU A 52 4.31 2.30 4.36
N VAL A 53 3.22 2.54 5.08
CA VAL A 53 2.60 3.85 5.21
C VAL A 53 2.78 4.34 6.64
N TYR A 54 3.20 5.59 6.78
CA TYR A 54 3.38 6.30 8.04
C TYR A 54 2.44 7.50 8.09
N GLU A 55 2.18 8.05 9.28
CA GLU A 55 1.67 9.42 9.35
C GLU A 55 2.71 10.39 8.80
N ALA A 56 2.26 11.42 8.07
CA ALA A 56 3.13 12.49 7.63
C ALA A 56 3.29 13.53 8.75
N ARG A 57 4.53 13.91 9.03
CA ARG A 57 4.83 15.08 9.86
C ARG A 57 4.54 16.37 9.09
N ASP A 58 4.58 17.50 9.78
CA ASP A 58 4.38 18.84 9.18
C ASP A 58 5.36 19.15 8.02
N ASP A 59 6.51 18.48 7.97
CA ASP A 59 7.53 18.59 6.91
C ASP A 59 7.38 17.55 5.78
N GLY A 60 6.33 16.72 5.82
CA GLY A 60 6.04 15.66 4.86
C GLY A 60 6.90 14.40 5.04
N LEU A 61 7.79 14.37 6.04
CA LEU A 61 8.58 13.19 6.35
C LEU A 61 7.77 12.17 7.18
N PRO A 62 8.12 10.88 7.10
CA PRO A 62 7.42 9.86 7.86
C PRO A 62 7.66 10.02 9.37
N ASP A 63 6.58 9.88 10.14
CA ASP A 63 6.69 9.80 11.59
C ASP A 63 7.12 8.41 12.08
N TYR A 64 8.44 8.19 12.13
CA TYR A 64 9.00 6.93 12.63
C TYR A 64 8.72 6.67 14.11
N GLU A 65 8.37 7.70 14.90
CA GLU A 65 8.02 7.51 16.33
C GLU A 65 6.60 6.95 16.49
N GLY A 66 5.65 7.41 15.66
CA GLY A 66 4.29 6.87 15.59
C GLY A 66 4.21 5.45 15.00
N GLY A 67 5.17 5.08 14.16
CA GLY A 67 5.28 3.75 13.57
C GLY A 67 4.46 3.56 12.30
N ILE A 68 4.36 2.30 11.84
CA ILE A 68 3.70 1.94 10.58
C ILE A 68 2.18 1.87 10.80
N VAL A 69 1.42 2.60 9.97
CA VAL A 69 -0.04 2.70 10.02
C VAL A 69 -0.73 2.14 8.75
N THR A 70 -0.03 1.32 7.96
CA THR A 70 -0.53 0.75 6.69
C THR A 70 -1.95 0.18 6.78
N HIS A 71 -2.25 -0.62 7.80
CA HIS A 71 -3.59 -1.24 7.91
C HIS A 71 -4.69 -0.24 8.25
N GLU A 72 -4.38 0.80 9.02
CA GLU A 72 -5.33 1.85 9.36
C GLU A 72 -5.62 2.74 8.16
N PHE A 73 -4.57 3.11 7.42
CA PHE A 73 -4.68 3.81 6.14
C PHE A 73 -5.55 3.03 5.15
N LEU A 74 -5.26 1.73 4.94
CA LEU A 74 -6.01 0.91 3.99
C LEU A 74 -7.49 0.76 4.40
N ARG A 75 -7.80 0.68 5.70
CA ARG A 75 -9.20 0.63 6.17
C ARG A 75 -9.95 1.93 5.90
N GLN A 76 -9.30 3.09 6.08
CA GLN A 76 -9.89 4.38 5.72
C GLN A 76 -10.07 4.49 4.21
N LEU A 77 -9.08 4.05 3.44
CA LEU A 77 -9.14 4.05 1.98
C LEU A 77 -10.27 3.16 1.45
N ALA A 78 -10.56 2.03 2.12
CA ALA A 78 -11.62 1.11 1.73
C ALA A 78 -13.02 1.73 1.71
N GLU A 79 -13.27 2.78 2.48
CA GLU A 79 -14.54 3.52 2.44
C GLU A 79 -14.73 4.31 1.14
N TYR A 80 -13.64 4.56 0.40
CA TYR A 80 -13.62 5.35 -0.83
C TYR A 80 -13.46 4.53 -2.10
N ILE A 81 -13.11 3.24 -2.04
CA ILE A 81 -13.07 2.38 -3.23
C ILE A 81 -14.51 2.13 -3.70
N ASP A 82 -14.80 2.41 -4.96
CA ASP A 82 -16.14 2.21 -5.51
C ASP A 82 -16.51 0.71 -5.46
N GLY A 83 -17.78 0.40 -5.22
CA GLY A 83 -18.20 -0.90 -4.70
C GLY A 83 -17.95 -2.10 -5.63
N ASP A 84 -17.73 -1.85 -6.93
CA ASP A 84 -17.38 -2.87 -7.92
C ASP A 84 -15.88 -2.90 -8.27
N GLN A 85 -15.08 -2.00 -7.66
CA GLN A 85 -13.65 -1.87 -7.90
C GLN A 85 -12.83 -2.68 -6.90
N GLU A 86 -11.63 -3.03 -7.33
CA GLU A 86 -10.63 -3.70 -6.50
C GLU A 86 -9.28 -2.96 -6.62
N LEU A 87 -8.74 -2.54 -5.48
CA LEU A 87 -7.38 -2.01 -5.39
C LEU A 87 -6.45 -3.11 -4.86
N ASP A 88 -5.58 -3.63 -5.71
CA ASP A 88 -4.63 -4.69 -5.40
C ASP A 88 -3.21 -4.15 -5.46
N ILE A 89 -2.59 -4.00 -4.29
CA ILE A 89 -1.24 -3.49 -4.10
C ILE A 89 -0.30 -4.67 -3.85
N GLN A 90 0.69 -4.82 -4.72
CA GLN A 90 1.64 -5.92 -4.70
C GLN A 90 3.05 -5.38 -4.51
N THR A 91 3.80 -5.97 -3.58
CA THR A 91 5.21 -5.67 -3.34
C THR A 91 6.02 -6.95 -3.49
N ALA A 92 7.12 -6.88 -4.23
CA ALA A 92 8.12 -7.93 -4.29
C ALA A 92 9.53 -7.35 -4.10
N GLY A 93 10.39 -8.04 -3.35
CA GLY A 93 11.72 -7.56 -3.05
C GLY A 93 12.65 -8.59 -2.43
N TYR A 94 13.89 -8.18 -2.17
CA TYR A 94 14.92 -9.02 -1.56
C TYR A 94 16.00 -8.18 -0.90
N THR A 95 16.75 -8.79 0.02
CA THR A 95 17.91 -8.17 0.67
C THR A 95 19.21 -8.86 0.22
N LYS A 96 20.03 -8.20 -0.61
CA LYS A 96 21.40 -8.62 -1.03
C LYS A 96 21.77 -10.11 -0.81
N CYS A 97 21.32 -10.99 -1.71
CA CYS A 97 21.67 -12.43 -1.75
C CYS A 97 21.54 -13.21 -0.42
N ARG A 98 20.84 -12.66 0.58
CA ARG A 98 20.61 -13.28 1.88
C ARG A 98 19.11 -13.26 2.12
N PHE A 99 18.58 -14.43 2.45
CA PHE A 99 17.22 -14.58 2.94
C PHE A 99 16.92 -13.51 4.02
N PRO A 100 15.70 -12.94 4.06
CA PRO A 100 14.50 -13.37 3.34
C PRO A 100 14.19 -12.59 2.05
N VAL A 101 13.43 -13.24 1.16
CA VAL A 101 12.67 -12.59 0.08
C VAL A 101 11.47 -11.88 0.71
N LEU A 102 11.07 -10.74 0.15
CA LEU A 102 9.84 -10.05 0.48
C LEU A 102 8.84 -10.30 -0.64
N ALA A 103 7.66 -10.81 -0.30
CA ALA A 103 6.48 -10.65 -1.13
C ALA A 103 5.29 -10.40 -0.21
N THR A 104 4.57 -9.31 -0.44
CA THR A 104 3.34 -8.96 0.27
C THR A 104 2.33 -8.42 -0.72
N ARG A 105 1.06 -8.64 -0.43
CA ARG A 105 -0.08 -8.21 -1.23
C ARG A 105 -1.15 -7.70 -0.28
N TYR A 106 -1.68 -6.51 -0.58
CA TYR A 106 -2.87 -5.96 0.05
C TYR A 106 -3.95 -5.81 -1.01
N VAL A 107 -5.17 -6.26 -0.71
CA VAL A 107 -6.32 -6.10 -1.60
C VAL A 107 -7.42 -5.39 -0.85
N ILE A 108 -7.94 -4.31 -1.43
CA ILE A 108 -9.18 -3.66 -0.99
C ILE A 108 -10.28 -4.04 -1.98
N ARG A 109 -11.32 -4.71 -1.50
CA ARG A 109 -12.56 -4.93 -2.25
C ARG A 109 -13.73 -5.10 -1.28
N ASP A 110 -14.94 -4.80 -1.73
CA ASP A 110 -16.16 -5.00 -0.92
C ASP A 110 -16.11 -4.32 0.46
N GLY A 111 -15.35 -3.23 0.60
CA GLY A 111 -15.11 -2.54 1.88
C GLY A 111 -14.18 -3.27 2.86
N GLU A 112 -13.59 -4.40 2.46
CA GLU A 112 -12.66 -5.19 3.27
C GLU A 112 -11.20 -4.98 2.82
N VAL A 113 -10.27 -5.16 3.77
CA VAL A 113 -8.83 -5.15 3.52
C VAL A 113 -8.29 -6.56 3.74
N LEU A 114 -7.80 -7.19 2.67
CA LEU A 114 -7.19 -8.51 2.67
C LEU A 114 -5.67 -8.38 2.59
N HIS A 115 -4.94 -9.28 3.23
CA HIS A 115 -3.48 -9.31 3.24
C HIS A 115 -2.96 -10.72 3.02
N ALA A 116 -1.90 -10.84 2.21
CA ALA A 116 -1.14 -12.06 2.04
C ALA A 116 0.36 -11.76 1.97
N ASP A 117 1.18 -12.64 2.53
CA ASP A 117 2.63 -12.58 2.45
C ASP A 117 3.25 -13.98 2.37
N LEU A 118 4.58 -14.05 2.41
CA LEU A 118 5.32 -15.33 2.36
C LEU A 118 5.31 -16.13 3.67
N SER A 119 4.62 -15.66 4.72
CA SER A 119 4.56 -16.39 6.00
C SER A 119 3.60 -17.58 5.98
N GLY A 120 2.70 -17.63 4.99
CA GLY A 120 1.79 -18.75 4.79
C GLY A 120 2.55 -20.07 4.63
N THR A 121 2.33 -20.99 5.56
CA THR A 121 2.89 -22.36 5.52
C THR A 121 1.80 -23.44 5.60
N ASP A 122 0.54 -23.01 5.51
CA ASP A 122 -0.59 -23.92 5.52
C ASP A 122 -0.55 -24.85 4.30
N PRO A 123 -0.93 -26.14 4.47
CA PRO A 123 -1.04 -27.06 3.35
C PRO A 123 -2.02 -26.54 2.29
N ILE A 124 -1.72 -26.82 1.02
CA ILE A 124 -2.70 -26.64 -0.06
C ILE A 124 -3.63 -27.85 0.01
N ASP A 125 -4.83 -27.67 0.56
CA ASP A 125 -5.90 -28.66 0.45
C ASP A 125 -6.57 -28.52 -0.94
N GLU A 126 -6.74 -29.64 -1.65
CA GLU A 126 -7.32 -29.73 -3.02
C GLU A 126 -8.81 -29.39 -3.08
#